data_AF-A0A139H5R8-F1
#
_entry.id   AF-A0A139H5R8-F1
#
_cell.length_a   1.000
_cell.length_b   1.000
_cell.length_c   1.000
_cell.angle_alpha   90.00
_cell.angle_beta   90.00
_cell.angle_gamma   90.00
#
_symmetry.space_group_name_H-M   'P 1'
#
loop_
_entity.id
_entity.type
_entity.pdbx_description
1 polymer ?
#
loop_
_entity_poly.entity_id
_entity_poly.type
_entity_poly.pdbx_seq_one_letter_code
_entity_poly.pdbx_strand_id
1 'polypeptide(L)'
;MSLKPAGKPVYNHATLSLPRKLTIRPTISRYKEFGGQTKDIMLSRTSRLSAYSTRLSVYAKSPGTLLDNVRSPIARFPNRSIAQSRTRKVDFEVMQDKTQILARQRLSRPVAPHLSIYRPQINSFLSISMRITGSIMSGGMYLFGFFYLLSPTLGIDMSSTALAAAFATWPAIAQAAAKFVVAFPFTLHIFGSLRFVAFTFAKGIKSNANVVRVGWTVLTLSVTTALGLATFF
;
A
#
# COMPACT_ATOMS: atom_id res chain seq x y z
N MET A 1 32.35 11.64 -52.70
CA MET A 1 31.25 12.15 -51.83
C MET A 1 31.68 11.92 -50.39
N SER A 2 32.26 12.94 -49.75
CA SER A 2 33.00 12.83 -48.48
C SER A 2 32.07 13.09 -47.30
N LEU A 3 31.91 12.10 -46.42
CA LEU A 3 31.10 12.22 -45.20
C LEU A 3 31.86 13.03 -44.14
N LYS A 4 31.25 14.12 -43.68
CA LYS A 4 31.74 14.99 -42.61
C LYS A 4 31.52 14.28 -41.26
N PRO A 5 32.55 14.03 -40.43
CA PRO A 5 32.35 13.42 -39.12
C PRO A 5 31.66 14.40 -38.15
N ALA A 6 30.67 13.89 -37.42
CA ALA A 6 29.94 14.63 -36.39
C ALA A 6 30.87 15.06 -35.25
N GLY A 7 30.85 16.35 -34.93
CA GLY A 7 31.62 16.91 -33.82
C GLY A 7 31.20 16.30 -32.48
N LYS A 8 32.18 15.91 -31.67
CA LYS A 8 31.94 15.44 -30.30
C LYS A 8 31.47 16.60 -29.42
N PRO A 9 30.51 16.40 -28.50
CA PRO A 9 30.13 17.43 -27.55
C PRO A 9 31.32 17.74 -26.62
N VAL A 10 31.69 19.02 -26.57
CA VAL A 10 32.69 19.56 -25.65
C VAL A 10 32.04 19.63 -24.28
N TYR A 11 32.40 18.73 -23.38
CA TYR A 11 32.07 18.87 -21.97
C TYR A 11 33.03 19.87 -21.33
N ASN A 12 32.50 21.00 -20.88
CA ASN A 12 33.25 21.95 -20.08
C ASN A 12 33.57 21.28 -18.73
N HIS A 13 34.84 20.97 -18.48
CA HIS A 13 35.32 20.52 -17.17
C HIS A 13 35.35 21.69 -16.20
N ALA A 14 34.17 22.11 -15.74
CA ALA A 14 34.08 22.93 -14.54
C ALA A 14 34.48 22.03 -13.36
N THR A 15 35.71 22.22 -12.88
CA THR A 15 36.24 21.63 -11.65
C THR A 15 35.36 22.04 -10.46
N LEU A 16 34.38 21.22 -10.12
CA LEU A 16 33.63 21.31 -8.89
C LEU A 16 34.52 20.78 -7.76
N SER A 17 35.16 21.70 -7.03
CA SER A 17 35.87 21.36 -5.79
C SER A 17 34.89 20.72 -4.80
N LEU A 18 35.11 19.45 -4.48
CA LEU A 18 34.34 18.71 -3.48
C LEU A 18 34.45 19.40 -2.11
N PRO A 19 33.33 19.63 -1.38
CA PRO A 19 33.44 20.06 0.00
C PRO A 19 34.08 18.96 0.85
N ARG A 20 35.06 19.39 1.64
CA ARG A 20 35.83 18.64 2.65
C ARG A 20 34.90 17.70 3.46
N LYS A 21 35.34 16.44 3.62
CA LYS A 21 34.72 15.36 4.42
C LYS A 21 33.81 15.88 5.55
N LEU A 22 32.50 15.63 5.42
CA LEU A 22 31.56 15.82 6.52
C LEU A 22 31.70 14.65 7.50
N THR A 23 32.52 14.83 8.54
CA THR A 23 32.57 13.90 9.68
C THR A 23 31.25 14.01 10.44
N ILE A 24 30.40 12.99 10.33
CA ILE A 24 29.12 12.92 11.04
C ILE A 24 29.41 12.72 12.53
N ARG A 25 29.25 13.79 13.33
CA ARG A 25 29.16 13.69 14.80
C ARG A 25 27.69 13.45 15.18
N PRO A 26 27.37 12.52 16.09
CA PRO A 26 26.01 12.29 16.53
C PRO A 26 25.57 13.43 17.47
N THR A 27 24.73 14.33 16.95
CA THR A 27 24.17 15.47 17.72
C THR A 27 22.82 15.08 18.33
N ILE A 28 22.84 14.44 19.50
CA ILE A 28 21.61 14.14 20.28
C ILE A 28 21.10 15.40 21.06
N SER A 29 21.88 16.48 21.11
CA SER A 29 21.58 17.66 21.94
C SER A 29 20.92 18.85 21.20
N ARG A 30 20.05 18.61 20.21
CA ARG A 30 19.38 19.72 19.47
C ARG A 30 17.85 19.70 19.45
N TYR A 31 17.22 18.83 20.25
CA TYR A 31 15.75 18.79 20.33
C TYR A 31 15.14 19.82 21.29
N LYS A 32 15.91 20.41 22.20
CA LYS A 32 15.38 21.39 23.19
C LYS A 32 15.32 22.85 22.69
N GLU A 33 16.09 23.23 21.67
CA GLU A 33 16.12 24.62 21.18
C GLU A 33 15.10 24.93 20.07
N PHE A 34 14.64 23.92 19.31
CA PHE A 34 13.72 24.14 18.17
C PHE A 34 12.25 24.35 18.57
N GLY A 35 11.89 24.09 19.83
CA GLY A 35 10.54 24.26 20.36
C GLY A 35 10.17 25.70 20.73
N GLY A 36 11.15 26.60 20.84
CA GLY A 36 10.94 28.02 21.15
C GLY A 36 10.62 28.86 19.91
N GLN A 37 11.43 28.77 18.86
CA GLN A 37 11.30 29.64 17.67
C GLN A 37 10.03 29.38 16.83
N THR A 38 9.45 28.18 16.90
CA THR A 38 8.27 27.83 16.11
C THR A 38 6.99 28.50 16.62
N LYS A 39 6.94 28.90 17.90
CA LYS A 39 5.79 29.62 18.48
C LYS A 39 5.76 31.09 18.03
N ASP A 40 6.92 31.75 17.98
CA ASP A 40 7.00 33.18 17.63
C ASP A 40 6.77 33.44 16.13
N ILE A 41 7.15 32.49 15.26
CA ILE A 41 6.90 32.57 13.82
C ILE A 41 5.42 32.31 13.48
N MET A 42 4.71 31.49 14.27
CA MET A 42 3.26 31.25 14.11
C MET A 42 2.41 32.44 14.61
N LEU A 43 2.80 33.11 15.69
CA LEU A 43 2.04 34.24 16.27
C LEU A 43 2.13 35.54 15.47
N SER A 44 3.14 35.70 14.60
CA SER A 44 3.28 36.88 13.72
C SER A 44 2.50 36.79 12.40
N ARG A 45 1.99 35.60 12.02
CA ARG A 45 1.20 35.40 10.80
C ARG A 45 -0.32 35.43 11.02
N THR A 46 -0.79 35.30 12.25
CA THR A 46 -2.23 35.26 12.58
C THR A 46 -2.88 36.64 12.65
N SER A 47 -2.11 37.73 12.64
CA SER A 47 -2.63 39.11 12.67
C SER A 47 -3.00 39.70 11.30
N ARG A 48 -2.86 38.94 10.19
CA ARG A 48 -3.19 39.41 8.82
C ARG A 48 -4.33 38.65 8.12
N LEU A 49 -5.18 37.95 8.87
CA LEU A 49 -6.35 37.23 8.30
C LEU A 49 -7.66 37.51 9.05
N SER A 50 -7.81 38.69 9.65
CA SER A 50 -9.08 39.17 10.22
C SER A 50 -9.67 40.27 9.35
N ALA A 51 -10.21 39.92 8.18
CA ALA A 51 -11.05 40.82 7.37
C ALA A 51 -11.82 40.08 6.27
N TYR A 52 -12.44 38.93 6.55
CA TYR A 52 -13.46 38.37 5.65
C TYR A 52 -14.43 37.50 6.45
N SER A 53 -15.37 38.16 7.13
CA SER A 53 -16.60 37.51 7.61
C SER A 53 -17.78 38.33 7.10
N THR A 54 -18.33 37.91 5.98
CA THR A 54 -19.63 38.36 5.48
C THR A 54 -20.70 37.85 6.43
N ARG A 55 -21.29 38.75 7.22
CA ARG A 55 -22.50 38.48 8.00
C ARG A 55 -23.65 38.19 7.03
N LEU A 56 -24.13 36.96 7.01
CA LEU A 56 -25.44 36.60 6.49
C LEU A 56 -26.48 36.94 7.56
N SER A 57 -27.19 38.06 7.42
CA SER A 57 -28.32 38.38 8.28
C SER A 57 -29.59 37.74 7.70
N VAL A 58 -30.08 36.73 8.42
CA VAL A 58 -31.39 36.09 8.24
C VAL A 58 -32.49 37.13 8.44
N TYR A 59 -33.32 37.34 7.41
CA TYR A 59 -34.50 38.21 7.45
C TYR A 59 -35.67 37.44 8.06
N ALA A 60 -36.02 37.75 9.31
CA ALA A 60 -37.25 37.31 9.96
C ALA A 60 -38.35 38.39 9.75
N LYS A 61 -39.56 37.92 9.47
CA LYS A 61 -40.71 38.70 9.00
C LYS A 61 -41.58 39.19 10.17
N SER A 62 -42.09 40.44 10.04
CA SER A 62 -43.37 40.98 10.57
C SER A 62 -43.42 41.59 11.99
N PRO A 63 -44.37 42.50 12.30
CA PRO A 63 -44.86 43.70 11.58
C PRO A 63 -44.87 44.95 12.49
N GLY A 64 -44.93 46.16 11.92
CA GLY A 64 -45.22 47.36 12.71
C GLY A 64 -44.95 48.66 11.98
N THR A 65 -46.03 49.36 11.64
CA THR A 65 -46.06 50.80 11.30
C THR A 65 -45.32 51.63 12.34
N LEU A 66 -44.46 52.56 11.93
CA LEU A 66 -44.43 53.94 12.46
C LEU A 66 -43.55 54.80 11.53
N LEU A 67 -44.12 55.95 11.19
CA LEU A 67 -43.51 57.02 10.42
C LEU A 67 -42.33 57.57 11.22
N ASP A 68 -41.13 57.60 10.64
CA ASP A 68 -40.13 58.55 11.09
C ASP A 68 -39.25 59.05 9.95
N ASN A 69 -39.24 60.38 9.87
CA ASN A 69 -38.56 61.23 8.94
C ASN A 69 -37.06 61.19 9.18
N VAL A 70 -36.34 60.31 8.48
CA VAL A 70 -34.87 60.32 8.48
C VAL A 70 -34.39 60.82 7.12
N ARG A 71 -33.95 62.08 7.10
CA ARG A 71 -33.14 62.63 6.01
C ARG A 71 -31.88 61.78 5.89
N SER A 72 -31.82 60.91 4.88
CA SER A 72 -30.59 60.17 4.60
C SER A 72 -29.60 61.10 3.91
N PRO A 73 -28.32 61.16 4.36
CA PRO A 73 -27.29 61.78 3.56
C PRO A 73 -27.09 60.91 2.32
N ILE A 74 -27.08 61.53 1.14
CA ILE A 74 -26.76 60.86 -0.12
C ILE A 74 -25.33 60.29 0.00
N ALA A 75 -25.23 59.01 0.34
CA ALA A 75 -23.97 58.29 0.32
C ALA A 75 -23.54 58.14 -1.14
N ARG A 76 -22.53 58.91 -1.56
CA ARG A 76 -21.83 58.67 -2.83
C ARG A 76 -21.08 57.35 -2.69
N PHE A 77 -21.69 56.27 -3.18
CA PHE A 77 -21.00 55.02 -3.37
C PHE A 77 -19.91 55.23 -4.44
N PRO A 78 -18.63 54.93 -4.14
CA PRO A 78 -17.62 54.94 -5.19
C PRO A 78 -17.99 53.87 -6.21
N ASN A 79 -17.94 54.21 -7.50
CA ASN A 79 -18.05 53.25 -8.60
C ASN A 79 -16.94 52.22 -8.43
N ARG A 80 -17.26 51.09 -7.79
CA ARG A 80 -16.36 49.95 -7.69
C ARG A 80 -16.39 49.32 -9.08
N SER A 81 -15.35 49.57 -9.87
CA SER A 81 -15.15 48.87 -11.13
C SER A 81 -15.15 47.38 -10.81
N ILE A 82 -16.20 46.70 -11.25
CA ILE A 82 -16.25 45.24 -11.22
C ILE A 82 -15.13 44.82 -12.16
N ALA A 83 -14.00 44.41 -11.60
CA ALA A 83 -12.92 43.83 -12.36
C ALA A 83 -13.52 42.62 -13.08
N GLN A 84 -13.79 42.77 -14.38
CA GLN A 84 -14.24 41.68 -15.22
C GLN A 84 -13.18 40.59 -15.10
N SER A 85 -13.54 39.47 -14.46
CA SER A 85 -12.72 38.28 -14.38
C SER A 85 -12.46 37.81 -15.81
N ARG A 86 -11.32 38.25 -16.38
CA ARG A 86 -10.86 37.80 -17.69
C ARG A 86 -10.67 36.30 -17.58
N THR A 87 -11.54 35.54 -18.23
CA THR A 87 -11.34 34.12 -18.46
C THR A 87 -10.13 34.00 -19.38
N ARG A 88 -8.95 33.79 -18.77
CA ARG A 88 -7.72 33.57 -19.51
C ARG A 88 -7.92 32.29 -20.32
N LYS A 89 -7.99 32.41 -21.65
CA LYS A 89 -7.94 31.24 -22.53
C LYS A 89 -6.66 30.49 -22.19
N VAL A 90 -6.85 29.26 -21.77
CA VAL A 90 -5.74 28.40 -21.38
C VAL A 90 -5.23 27.76 -22.66
N ASP A 91 -4.02 28.09 -23.06
CA ASP A 91 -3.42 27.51 -24.26
C ASP A 91 -3.24 26.00 -24.05
N PHE A 92 -3.91 25.20 -24.87
CA PHE A 92 -3.89 23.74 -24.79
C PHE A 92 -2.48 23.17 -24.87
N GLU A 93 -1.59 23.82 -25.62
CA GLU A 93 -0.17 23.45 -25.77
C GLU A 93 0.61 23.61 -24.46
N VAL A 94 0.38 24.70 -23.72
CA VAL A 94 0.99 24.94 -22.39
C VAL A 94 0.47 23.94 -21.36
N MET A 95 -0.78 23.49 -21.49
CA MET A 95 -1.32 22.41 -20.65
C MET A 95 -0.74 21.05 -21.02
N GLN A 96 -0.47 20.81 -22.30
CA GLN A 96 0.18 19.58 -22.78
C GLN A 96 1.63 19.47 -22.31
N ASP A 97 2.39 20.57 -22.29
CA ASP A 97 3.76 20.58 -21.77
C ASP A 97 3.82 20.33 -20.25
N LYS A 98 2.92 20.95 -19.48
CA LYS A 98 2.80 20.71 -18.03
C LYS A 98 2.44 19.27 -17.70
N THR A 99 1.56 18.64 -18.48
CA THR A 99 1.21 17.23 -18.26
C THR A 99 2.39 16.31 -18.54
N GLN A 100 3.19 16.61 -19.56
CA GLN A 100 4.43 15.87 -19.86
C GLN A 100 5.47 16.00 -18.74
N ILE A 101 5.65 17.20 -18.16
CA ILE A 101 6.58 17.43 -17.04
C ILE A 101 6.14 16.63 -15.81
N LEU A 102 4.85 16.67 -15.47
CA LEU A 102 4.32 15.89 -14.34
C LEU A 102 4.41 14.39 -14.59
N ALA A 103 4.23 13.93 -15.83
CA ALA A 103 4.42 12.52 -16.20
C ALA A 103 5.88 12.10 -16.03
N ARG A 104 6.84 12.90 -16.51
CA ARG A 104 8.28 12.67 -16.32
C ARG A 104 8.64 12.62 -14.83
N GLN A 105 8.10 13.53 -14.03
CA GLN A 105 8.30 13.52 -12.58
C GLN A 105 7.68 12.31 -11.87
N ARG A 106 6.56 11.76 -12.36
CA ARG A 106 5.96 10.54 -11.78
C ARG A 106 6.83 9.31 -12.05
N LEU A 107 7.47 9.24 -13.20
CA LEU A 107 8.40 8.16 -13.56
C LEU A 107 9.70 8.21 -12.74
N SER A 108 10.16 9.40 -12.36
CA SER A 108 11.40 9.58 -11.60
C SER A 108 11.22 9.45 -10.08
N ARG A 109 10.02 9.16 -9.58
CA ARG A 109 9.79 8.98 -8.14
C ARG A 109 10.24 7.58 -7.72
N PRO A 110 11.19 7.45 -6.78
CA PRO A 110 11.57 6.15 -6.27
C PRO A 110 10.41 5.54 -5.48
N VAL A 111 10.22 4.22 -5.63
CA VAL A 111 9.31 3.46 -4.77
C VAL A 111 10.00 3.26 -3.43
N ALA A 112 9.33 3.64 -2.33
CA ALA A 112 9.86 3.41 -1.00
C ALA A 112 10.07 1.91 -0.75
N PRO A 113 11.15 1.50 -0.07
CA PRO A 113 11.37 0.10 0.25
C PRO A 113 10.22 -0.43 1.12
N HIS A 114 9.71 -1.61 0.77
CA HIS A 114 8.55 -2.24 1.42
C HIS A 114 8.97 -3.53 2.15
N LEU A 115 8.76 -4.69 1.53
CA LEU A 115 9.15 -6.02 2.00
C LEU A 115 10.60 -6.14 2.48
N SER A 116 11.54 -5.38 1.90
CA SER A 116 12.96 -5.43 2.28
C SER A 116 13.26 -4.81 3.66
N ILE A 117 12.42 -3.90 4.15
CA ILE A 117 12.60 -3.24 5.44
C ILE A 117 11.48 -3.56 6.45
N TYR A 118 10.44 -4.27 6.02
CA TYR A 118 9.30 -4.58 6.87
C TYR A 118 9.67 -5.65 7.91
N ARG A 119 9.30 -5.43 9.18
CA ARG A 119 9.49 -6.42 10.24
C ARG A 119 8.59 -7.64 9.98
N PRO A 120 9.13 -8.86 9.89
CA PRO A 120 8.30 -10.04 9.69
C PRO A 120 7.36 -10.29 10.87
N GLN A 121 6.09 -10.58 10.58
CA GLN A 121 5.05 -10.84 11.57
C GLN A 121 4.37 -12.19 11.28
N ILE A 122 3.88 -12.88 12.31
CA ILE A 122 3.19 -14.17 12.13
C ILE A 122 1.99 -14.04 11.18
N ASN A 123 1.26 -12.92 11.24
CA ASN A 123 0.10 -12.67 10.39
C ASN A 123 0.48 -12.48 8.91
N SER A 124 1.60 -11.80 8.63
CA SER A 124 2.06 -11.60 7.26
C SER A 124 2.53 -12.92 6.65
N PHE A 125 3.27 -13.73 7.41
CA PHE A 125 3.66 -15.07 6.97
C PHE A 125 2.45 -15.97 6.74
N LEU A 126 1.52 -16.04 7.70
CA LEU A 126 0.33 -16.87 7.57
C LEU A 126 -0.49 -16.45 6.33
N SER A 127 -0.63 -15.15 6.05
CA SER A 127 -1.32 -14.68 4.85
C SER A 127 -0.65 -15.13 3.55
N ILE A 128 0.68 -15.07 3.47
CA ILE A 128 1.45 -15.54 2.30
C ILE A 128 1.31 -17.06 2.18
N SER A 129 1.51 -17.79 3.28
CA SER A 129 1.40 -19.25 3.30
C SER A 129 0.02 -19.72 2.84
N MET A 130 -1.07 -19.05 3.24
CA MET A 130 -2.42 -19.39 2.78
C MET A 130 -2.60 -19.27 1.26
N ARG A 131 -1.93 -18.29 0.63
CA ARG A 131 -1.95 -18.16 -0.84
C ARG A 131 -1.15 -19.28 -1.48
N ILE A 132 0.05 -19.55 -0.96
CA ILE A 132 0.93 -20.60 -1.46
C ILE A 132 0.27 -21.97 -1.33
N THR A 133 -0.28 -22.32 -0.16
CA THR A 133 -0.94 -23.62 0.04
C THR A 133 -2.16 -23.79 -0.83
N GLY A 134 -2.95 -22.73 -1.04
CA GLY A 134 -4.07 -22.73 -1.98
C GLY A 134 -3.60 -23.02 -3.41
N SER A 135 -2.57 -22.30 -3.89
CA SER A 135 -1.99 -22.53 -5.22
C SER A 135 -1.40 -23.93 -5.39
N ILE A 136 -0.68 -24.44 -4.38
CA ILE A 136 -0.11 -25.80 -4.40
C ILE A 136 -1.22 -26.85 -4.48
N MET A 137 -2.26 -26.72 -3.67
CA MET A 137 -3.34 -27.71 -3.63
C MET A 137 -4.17 -27.69 -4.92
N SER A 138 -4.57 -26.51 -5.41
CA SER A 138 -5.26 -26.38 -6.69
C SER A 138 -4.38 -26.86 -7.85
N GLY A 139 -3.12 -26.45 -7.89
CA GLY A 139 -2.16 -26.87 -8.91
C GLY A 139 -1.94 -28.38 -8.90
N GLY A 140 -1.79 -28.99 -7.72
CA GLY A 140 -1.65 -30.43 -7.56
C GLY A 140 -2.87 -31.19 -8.06
N MET A 141 -4.08 -30.72 -7.77
CA MET A 141 -5.32 -31.33 -8.27
C MET A 141 -5.42 -31.26 -9.80
N TYR A 142 -5.12 -30.11 -10.40
CA TYR A 142 -5.12 -29.96 -11.86
C TYR A 142 -4.03 -30.80 -12.52
N LEU A 143 -2.84 -30.85 -11.95
CA LEU A 143 -1.73 -31.64 -12.47
C LEU A 143 -2.05 -33.13 -12.43
N PHE A 144 -2.59 -33.63 -11.32
CA PHE A 144 -3.04 -35.01 -11.20
C PHE A 144 -4.13 -35.33 -12.23
N GLY A 145 -5.15 -34.48 -12.36
CA GLY A 145 -6.22 -34.67 -13.34
C GLY A 145 -5.69 -34.68 -14.78
N PHE A 146 -4.73 -33.81 -15.10
CA PHE A 146 -4.09 -33.77 -16.41
C PHE A 146 -3.32 -35.06 -16.73
N PHE A 147 -2.49 -35.54 -15.80
CA PHE A 147 -1.76 -36.81 -15.99
C PHE A 147 -2.69 -38.02 -16.02
N TYR A 148 -3.77 -38.00 -15.24
CA TYR A 148 -4.79 -39.04 -15.29
C TYR A 148 -5.43 -39.13 -16.69
N LEU A 149 -5.74 -38.01 -17.32
CA LEU A 149 -6.28 -37.98 -18.69
C LEU A 149 -5.26 -38.41 -19.76
N LEU A 150 -3.98 -38.08 -19.57
CA LEU A 150 -2.90 -38.50 -20.47
C LEU A 150 -2.38 -39.92 -20.19
N SER A 151 -2.87 -40.59 -19.16
CA SER A 151 -2.43 -41.94 -18.77
C SER A 151 -2.39 -42.93 -19.95
N PRO A 152 -3.43 -43.02 -20.82
CA PRO A 152 -3.43 -43.96 -21.94
C PRO A 152 -2.41 -43.61 -23.03
N THR A 153 -2.17 -42.32 -23.28
CA THR A 153 -1.26 -41.86 -24.34
C THR A 153 0.20 -41.93 -23.91
N LEU A 154 0.47 -41.75 -22.62
CA LEU A 154 1.81 -41.87 -22.03
C LEU A 154 2.16 -43.31 -21.63
N GLY A 155 1.17 -44.22 -21.60
CA GLY A 155 1.34 -45.60 -21.14
C GLY A 155 1.66 -45.71 -19.63
N ILE A 156 1.35 -44.67 -18.85
CA ILE A 156 1.60 -44.64 -17.40
C ILE A 156 0.30 -45.00 -16.68
N ASP A 157 0.29 -46.06 -15.88
CA ASP A 157 -0.88 -46.43 -15.09
C ASP A 157 -1.08 -45.44 -13.90
N MET A 158 -2.20 -44.73 -13.92
CA MET A 158 -2.62 -43.81 -12.86
C MET A 158 -3.68 -44.41 -11.92
N SER A 159 -3.86 -45.73 -11.93
CA SER A 159 -4.74 -46.46 -11.02
C SER A 159 -4.28 -46.31 -9.56
N SER A 160 -5.24 -46.30 -8.63
CA SER A 160 -4.94 -46.24 -7.19
C SER A 160 -4.04 -47.40 -6.74
N THR A 161 -4.18 -48.57 -7.36
CA THR A 161 -3.34 -49.75 -7.12
C THR A 161 -1.90 -49.55 -7.56
N ALA A 162 -1.65 -49.01 -8.75
CA ALA A 162 -0.29 -48.76 -9.23
C ALA A 162 0.42 -47.68 -8.41
N LEU A 163 -0.29 -46.59 -8.08
CA LEU A 163 0.26 -45.54 -7.22
C LEU A 163 0.59 -46.07 -5.81
N ALA A 164 -0.30 -46.86 -5.20
CA ALA A 164 -0.06 -47.44 -3.89
C ALA A 164 1.12 -48.42 -3.90
N ALA A 165 1.22 -49.28 -4.92
CA ALA A 165 2.34 -50.20 -5.07
C ALA A 165 3.67 -49.45 -5.24
N ALA A 166 3.71 -48.41 -6.09
CA ALA A 166 4.89 -47.58 -6.27
C ALA A 166 5.29 -46.89 -4.96
N PHE A 167 4.33 -46.31 -4.25
CA PHE A 167 4.56 -45.63 -2.97
C PHE A 167 5.06 -46.59 -1.87
N ALA A 168 4.57 -47.83 -1.85
CA ALA A 168 4.97 -48.84 -0.88
C ALA A 168 6.45 -49.25 -0.99
N THR A 169 7.08 -49.07 -2.15
CA THR A 169 8.51 -49.38 -2.34
C THR A 169 9.46 -48.36 -1.70
N TRP A 170 8.95 -47.20 -1.29
CA TRP A 170 9.79 -46.14 -0.74
C TRP A 170 10.24 -46.46 0.70
N PRO A 171 11.41 -45.94 1.15
CA PRO A 171 11.80 -46.02 2.56
C PRO A 171 10.74 -45.41 3.47
N ALA A 172 10.53 -45.98 4.67
CA ALA A 172 9.50 -45.52 5.60
C ALA A 172 9.58 -44.01 5.92
N ILE A 173 10.79 -43.48 6.05
CA ILE A 173 11.02 -42.04 6.28
C ILE A 173 10.55 -41.21 5.08
N ALA A 174 10.80 -41.67 3.85
CA ALA A 174 10.36 -40.99 2.64
C ALA A 174 8.83 -41.02 2.50
N GLN A 175 8.20 -42.15 2.86
CA GLN A 175 6.73 -42.25 2.90
C GLN A 175 6.11 -41.27 3.91
N ALA A 176 6.64 -41.22 5.14
CA ALA A 176 6.16 -40.31 6.17
C ALA A 176 6.37 -38.83 5.77
N ALA A 177 7.54 -38.50 5.20
CA ALA A 177 7.83 -37.16 4.70
C ALA A 177 6.87 -36.76 3.56
N ALA A 178 6.62 -37.64 2.59
CA ALA A 178 5.69 -37.39 1.50
C ALA A 178 4.26 -37.15 2.01
N LYS A 179 3.78 -37.98 2.95
CA LYS A 179 2.48 -37.78 3.61
C LYS A 179 2.42 -36.43 4.31
N PHE A 180 3.47 -36.04 5.05
CA PHE A 180 3.52 -34.74 5.72
C PHE A 180 3.51 -33.57 4.75
N VAL A 181 4.26 -33.64 3.65
CA VAL A 181 4.33 -32.59 2.62
C VAL A 181 2.97 -32.35 1.96
N VAL A 182 2.14 -33.40 1.82
CA VAL A 182 0.77 -33.27 1.32
C VAL A 182 -0.21 -32.82 2.42
N ALA A 183 -0.08 -33.38 3.63
CA ALA A 183 -0.98 -33.10 4.74
C ALA A 183 -0.82 -31.67 5.28
N PHE A 184 0.40 -31.16 5.41
CA PHE A 184 0.67 -29.82 5.97
C PHE A 184 0.00 -28.66 5.22
N PRO A 185 0.13 -28.52 3.88
CA PRO A 185 -0.55 -27.45 3.17
C PRO A 185 -2.07 -27.57 3.30
N PHE A 186 -2.61 -28.79 3.31
CA PHE A 186 -4.05 -29.05 3.49
C PHE A 186 -4.54 -28.60 4.87
N THR A 187 -3.90 -29.05 5.96
CA THR A 187 -4.29 -28.68 7.33
C THR A 187 -4.07 -27.19 7.60
N LEU A 188 -3.00 -26.58 7.07
CA LEU A 188 -2.78 -25.15 7.16
C LEU A 188 -3.88 -24.36 6.45
N HIS A 189 -4.27 -24.79 5.25
CA HIS A 189 -5.31 -24.10 4.48
C HIS A 189 -6.68 -24.21 5.15
N ILE A 190 -7.03 -25.34 5.78
CA ILE A 190 -8.30 -25.48 6.49
C ILE A 190 -8.34 -24.61 7.75
N PHE A 191 -7.35 -24.74 8.65
CA PHE A 191 -7.37 -23.97 9.89
C PHE A 191 -7.19 -22.46 9.66
N GLY A 192 -6.38 -22.08 8.68
CA GLY A 192 -6.27 -20.69 8.25
C GLY A 192 -7.56 -20.15 7.63
N SER A 193 -8.31 -20.96 6.88
CA SER A 193 -9.63 -20.59 6.36
C SER A 193 -10.65 -20.43 7.49
N LEU A 194 -10.66 -21.32 8.49
CA LEU A 194 -11.50 -21.18 9.69
C LEU A 194 -11.22 -19.85 10.42
N ARG A 195 -9.94 -19.51 10.59
CA ARG A 195 -9.55 -18.21 11.14
C ARG A 195 -10.10 -17.06 10.29
N PHE A 196 -9.99 -17.14 8.97
CA PHE A 196 -10.51 -16.10 8.08
C PHE A 196 -12.03 -15.95 8.19
N VAL A 197 -12.78 -17.06 8.19
CA VAL A 197 -14.23 -17.05 8.40
C VAL A 197 -14.59 -16.42 9.75
N ALA A 198 -13.88 -16.79 10.83
CA ALA A 198 -14.08 -16.17 12.14
C ALA A 198 -13.84 -14.65 12.10
N PHE A 199 -12.80 -14.21 11.39
CA PHE A 199 -12.46 -12.80 11.23
C PHE A 199 -13.51 -12.04 10.40
N THR A 200 -14.12 -12.66 9.40
CA THR A 200 -15.26 -12.10 8.65
C THR A 200 -16.43 -11.77 9.57
N PHE A 201 -16.66 -12.56 10.63
CA PHE A 201 -17.64 -12.28 11.67
C PHE A 201 -17.11 -11.41 12.84
N ALA A 202 -15.99 -10.71 12.64
CA ALA A 202 -15.31 -9.90 13.66
C ALA A 202 -14.96 -10.66 14.95
N LYS A 203 -14.85 -11.99 14.90
CA LYS A 203 -14.43 -12.83 16.03
C LYS A 203 -12.90 -12.91 16.05
N GLY A 204 -12.30 -12.66 17.21
CA GLY A 204 -10.84 -12.80 17.39
C GLY A 204 -9.98 -11.60 16.98
N ILE A 205 -10.58 -10.49 16.50
CA ILE A 205 -9.84 -9.32 16.00
C ILE A 205 -9.80 -8.10 16.95
N LYS A 206 -10.43 -8.20 18.14
CA LYS A 206 -10.54 -7.09 19.09
C LYS A 206 -9.21 -6.56 19.63
N SER A 207 -8.14 -7.36 19.57
CA SER A 207 -6.82 -6.99 20.08
C SER A 207 -5.73 -7.61 19.24
N ASN A 208 -4.66 -6.85 18.97
CA ASN A 208 -3.48 -7.32 18.24
C ASN A 208 -2.85 -8.55 18.92
N ALA A 209 -2.84 -8.60 20.25
CA ALA A 209 -2.34 -9.74 21.00
C ALA A 209 -3.15 -11.01 20.71
N ASN A 210 -4.47 -10.88 20.58
CA ASN A 210 -5.34 -12.01 20.23
C ASN A 210 -5.08 -12.49 18.80
N VAL A 211 -4.95 -11.56 17.84
CA VAL A 211 -4.65 -11.89 16.43
C VAL A 211 -3.33 -12.67 16.31
N VAL A 212 -2.31 -12.30 17.10
CA VAL A 212 -1.02 -13.01 17.17
C VAL A 212 -1.20 -14.39 17.79
N ARG A 213 -1.91 -14.51 18.93
CA ARG A 213 -2.20 -15.82 19.57
C ARG A 213 -2.93 -16.75 18.61
N VAL A 214 -3.99 -16.27 17.95
CA VAL A 214 -4.73 -17.02 16.93
C VAL A 214 -3.82 -17.43 15.76
N GLY A 215 -2.76 -16.66 15.48
CA GLY A 215 -1.81 -16.98 14.41
C GLY A 215 -0.95 -18.18 14.77
N TRP A 216 -0.43 -18.18 15.99
CA TRP A 216 0.31 -19.31 16.54
C TRP A 216 -0.56 -20.54 16.72
N THR A 217 -1.80 -20.40 17.21
CA THR A 217 -2.69 -21.56 17.38
C THR A 217 -3.01 -22.24 16.06
N VAL A 218 -3.23 -21.46 14.98
CA VAL A 218 -3.43 -22.03 13.64
C VAL A 218 -2.18 -22.81 13.23
N LEU A 219 -1.00 -22.21 13.32
CA LEU A 219 0.25 -22.87 12.92
C LEU A 219 0.50 -24.16 13.72
N THR A 220 0.37 -24.11 15.05
CA THR A 220 0.61 -25.28 15.90
C THR A 220 -0.39 -26.39 15.58
N LEU A 221 -1.67 -26.05 15.46
CA LEU A 221 -2.73 -27.03 15.16
C LEU A 221 -2.50 -27.69 13.80
N SER A 222 -2.15 -26.89 12.78
CA SER A 222 -1.83 -27.40 11.44
C SER A 222 -0.64 -28.36 11.44
N VAL A 223 0.44 -28.02 12.14
CA VAL A 223 1.62 -28.88 12.26
C VAL A 223 1.28 -30.17 12.99
N THR A 224 0.62 -30.09 14.15
CA THR A 224 0.27 -31.29 14.94
C THR A 224 -0.67 -32.21 14.20
N THR A 225 -1.68 -31.67 13.50
CA THR A 225 -2.61 -32.48 12.71
C THR A 225 -1.90 -33.09 11.50
N ALA A 226 -1.03 -32.35 10.82
CA ALA A 226 -0.28 -32.88 9.68
C ALA A 226 0.70 -33.99 10.09
N LEU A 227 1.37 -33.85 11.24
CA LEU A 227 2.22 -34.90 11.79
C LEU A 227 1.38 -36.14 12.14
N GLY A 228 0.24 -35.97 12.81
CA GLY A 228 -0.68 -37.06 13.11
C GLY A 228 -1.14 -37.80 11.85
N LEU A 229 -1.53 -37.08 10.79
CA LEU A 229 -1.90 -37.65 9.50
C LEU A 229 -0.74 -38.34 8.76
N ALA A 230 0.50 -37.93 9.02
CA ALA A 230 1.67 -38.50 8.37
C ALA A 230 2.18 -39.78 9.05
N THR A 231 1.94 -39.93 10.36
CA THR A 231 2.46 -41.03 11.17
C THR A 231 1.42 -42.10 11.52
N PHE A 232 0.13 -41.74 11.60
CA PHE A 232 -0.95 -42.71 11.68
C PHE A 232 -1.37 -43.05 10.25
N PHE A 233 -1.47 -44.34 9.93
CA PHE A 233 -1.64 -44.97 8.60
C PHE A 233 -0.34 -45.26 7.84
#